data_AF-M0AKV8-F1
#
_entry.id   AF-M0AKV8-F1
#
_cell.length_a   1.000
_cell.length_b   1.000
_cell.length_c   1.000
_cell.angle_alpha   90.00
_cell.angle_beta   90.00
_cell.angle_gamma   90.00
#
_symmetry.space_group_name_H-M   'P 1'
#
loop_
_entity.id
_entity.type
_entity.pdbx_description
1 polymer ?
#
loop_
_entity_poly.entity_id
_entity_poly.type
_entity_poly.pdbx_seq_one_letter_code
_entity_poly.pdbx_strand_id
1 'polypeptide(L)' 'MYLPIGCAVRDHPAVIGFHTSHDVELDTQPLWDLPWALSCEYTTFDSDQSCVHLRIPIETDELHLSVNDGGTIVSIAETG' A
#
# COMPACT_ATOMS: atom_id res chain seq x y z
N MET A 1 -3.22 -19.95 1.59
CA MET A 1 -2.43 -18.96 2.33
C MET A 1 -2.89 -17.60 1.83
N TYR A 2 -3.56 -16.80 2.65
CA TYR A 2 -3.95 -15.43 2.26
C TYR A 2 -2.74 -14.53 2.52
N LEU A 3 -2.20 -13.92 1.46
CA LEU A 3 -1.17 -12.89 1.59
C LEU A 3 -1.87 -11.57 1.97
N PRO A 4 -1.35 -10.77 2.92
CA PRO A 4 -1.92 -9.46 3.19
C PRO A 4 -1.86 -8.58 1.94
N ILE A 5 -2.90 -7.74 1.76
CA ILE A 5 -3.04 -6.88 0.57
C ILE A 5 -1.85 -5.93 0.40
N GLY A 6 -1.23 -5.51 1.51
CA GLY A 6 -0.01 -4.71 1.52
C GLY A 6 1.15 -5.40 0.79
N CYS A 7 1.32 -6.70 0.96
CA CYS A 7 2.33 -7.46 0.19
C CYS A 7 1.99 -7.53 -1.30
N ALA A 8 0.71 -7.59 -1.66
CA ALA A 8 0.29 -7.66 -3.07
C ALA A 8 0.53 -6.33 -3.80
N VAL A 9 0.26 -5.20 -3.15
CA VAL A 9 0.46 -3.87 -3.76
C VAL A 9 1.91 -3.40 -3.69
N ARG A 10 2.77 -4.02 -2.88
CA ARG A 10 4.20 -3.67 -2.80
C ARG A 10 4.89 -3.67 -4.16
N ASP A 11 4.58 -4.65 -5.00
CA ASP A 11 5.14 -4.79 -6.35
C ASP A 11 4.43 -3.91 -7.39
N HIS A 12 3.38 -3.19 -6.99
CA HIS A 12 2.63 -2.35 -7.91
C HIS A 12 3.47 -1.12 -8.30
N PRO A 13 3.52 -0.74 -9.60
CA PRO A 13 4.38 0.34 -10.09
C PRO A 13 4.11 1.69 -9.41
N ALA A 14 2.87 1.96 -8.99
CA ALA A 14 2.54 3.17 -8.25
C ALA A 14 3.21 3.22 -6.85
N VAL A 15 3.28 2.08 -6.16
CA VAL A 15 3.88 1.97 -4.83
C VAL A 15 5.39 2.04 -4.94
N ILE A 16 5.97 1.34 -5.91
CA ILE A 16 7.40 1.42 -6.24
C ILE A 16 7.77 2.86 -6.61
N GLY A 17 6.98 3.52 -7.46
CA GLY A 17 7.21 4.89 -7.91
C GLY A 17 7.19 5.89 -6.77
N PHE A 18 6.21 5.79 -5.87
CA PHE A 18 6.14 6.62 -4.66
C PHE A 18 7.38 6.44 -3.79
N HIS A 19 7.74 5.20 -3.44
CA HIS A 19 8.93 4.96 -2.60
C HIS A 19 10.21 5.42 -3.29
N THR A 20 10.36 5.16 -4.60
CA THR A 20 11.53 5.60 -5.38
C THR A 20 11.64 7.12 -5.44
N SER A 21 10.51 7.83 -5.51
CA SER A 21 10.49 9.30 -5.47
C SER A 21 10.97 9.87 -4.12
N HIS A 22 10.90 9.06 -3.06
CA HIS A 22 11.38 9.35 -1.72
C HIS A 22 12.73 8.67 -1.39
N ASP A 23 13.50 8.24 -2.40
CA ASP A 23 14.80 7.55 -2.23
C ASP A 23 14.71 6.21 -1.46
N VAL A 24 13.53 5.57 -1.46
CA VAL A 24 13.28 4.29 -0.80
C VAL A 24 13.16 3.16 -1.85
N GLU A 25 14.07 2.19 -1.78
CA GLU A 25 14.04 0.99 -2.64
C GLU A 25 13.36 -0.20 -1.94
N LEU A 26 12.10 -0.46 -2.30
CA LEU A 26 11.30 -1.54 -1.70
C LEU A 26 11.83 -2.96 -1.93
N ASP A 27 12.53 -3.21 -3.04
CA ASP A 27 13.11 -4.52 -3.35
C ASP A 27 14.24 -4.88 -2.36
N THR A 28 14.94 -3.86 -1.85
CA THR A 28 16.03 -4.04 -0.89
C THR A 28 15.52 -4.18 0.55
N GLN A 29 14.27 -3.81 0.81
CA GLN A 29 13.69 -3.83 2.14
C GLN A 29 12.93 -5.14 2.41
N PRO A 30 13.21 -5.79 3.54
CA PRO A 30 12.43 -6.96 3.93
C PRO A 30 11.02 -6.55 4.37
N LEU A 31 10.06 -7.46 4.20
CA LEU A 31 8.65 -7.21 4.51
C LEU A 31 8.40 -6.76 5.96
N TRP A 32 9.23 -7.19 6.91
CA TRP A 32 9.11 -6.79 8.32
C TRP A 32 9.54 -5.35 8.61
N ASP A 33 10.24 -4.69 7.68
CA ASP A 33 10.57 -3.27 7.76
C ASP A 33 9.42 -2.39 7.23
N LEU A 34 8.44 -3.00 6.57
CA LEU A 34 7.29 -2.36 5.95
C LEU A 34 6.03 -2.62 6.80
N PRO A 35 5.76 -1.83 7.85
CA PRO A 35 4.63 -2.07 8.74
C PRO A 35 3.29 -2.03 7.98
N TRP A 36 3.16 -1.19 6.95
CA TRP A 36 1.99 -1.13 6.09
C TRP A 36 1.78 -2.39 5.22
N ALA A 37 2.83 -3.18 4.98
CA ALA A 37 2.75 -4.39 4.15
C ALA A 37 2.20 -5.59 4.94
N LEU A 38 2.51 -5.67 6.24
CA LEU A 38 2.16 -6.80 7.10
C LEU A 38 1.04 -6.51 8.10
N SER A 39 0.84 -5.25 8.50
CA SER A 39 -0.17 -4.87 9.50
C SER A 39 -1.44 -4.33 8.86
N CYS A 40 -2.59 -4.78 9.36
CA CYS A 40 -3.91 -4.25 9.00
C CYS A 40 -4.20 -2.85 9.58
N GLU A 41 -3.34 -2.32 10.45
CA GLU A 41 -3.48 -0.95 11.00
C GLU A 41 -3.40 0.14 9.92
N TYR A 42 -2.85 -0.21 8.77
CA TYR A 42 -2.75 0.65 7.59
C TYR A 42 -3.83 0.36 6.56
N THR A 43 -4.73 -0.58 6.87
CA THR A 43 -5.75 -1.07 5.96
C THR A 43 -7.13 -0.81 6.55
N THR A 44 -7.95 -0.04 5.84
CA THR A 44 -9.36 0.18 6.16
C THR A 44 -10.23 -0.42 5.05
N PHE A 45 -11.41 -0.91 5.41
CA PHE A 45 -12.37 -1.42 4.44
C PHE A 45 -13.48 -0.37 4.27
N ASP A 46 -13.98 -0.24 3.06
CA ASP A 46 -15.22 0.50 2.83
C ASP A 46 -16.38 -0.18 3.59
N SER A 47 -17.47 0.56 3.84
CA SER A 47 -18.65 0.05 4.55
C SER A 47 -19.25 -1.20 3.90
N ASP A 48 -19.16 -1.30 2.57
CA ASP A 48 -19.64 -2.46 1.81
C ASP A 48 -18.59 -3.57 1.67
N GLN A 49 -17.37 -3.39 2.19
CA GLN A 49 -16.23 -4.31 2.05
C GLN A 49 -15.81 -4.63 0.61
N SER A 50 -16.39 -3.96 -0.39
CA SER A 50 -16.04 -4.08 -1.80
C SER A 50 -14.67 -3.50 -2.15
N CYS A 51 -14.17 -2.58 -1.32
CA CYS A 51 -12.90 -1.89 -1.50
C CYS A 51 -12.09 -1.86 -0.20
N VAL A 52 -10.79 -1.98 -0.38
CA VAL A 52 -9.76 -1.92 0.66
C VAL A 52 -8.94 -0.67 0.43
N HIS A 53 -8.86 0.18 1.44
CA HIS A 53 -8.04 1.37 1.45
C HIS A 53 -6.75 1.08 2.19
N LEU A 54 -5.62 1.22 1.53
CA LEU A 54 -4.30 1.11 2.12
C LEU A 54 -3.67 2.49 2.21
N ARG A 55 -3.16 2.84 3.40
CA ARG A 55 -2.32 4.02 3.62
C ARG A 55 -0.86 3.61 3.79
N ILE A 56 0.03 4.21 3.02
CA ILE A 56 1.46 3.97 3.09
C ILE A 56 2.16 5.27 3.46
N PRO A 57 2.56 5.45 4.73
CA PRO A 57 3.29 6.63 5.15
C PRO A 57 4.78 6.51 4.78
N ILE A 58 5.36 7.60 4.25
CA ILE A 58 6.79 7.79 4.04
C ILE A 58 7.16 9.22 4.47
N GLU A 59 7.96 9.34 5.52
CA GLU A 59 8.39 10.64 6.07
C GLU A 59 7.22 11.60 6.36
N THR A 60 7.01 12.60 5.49
CA THR A 60 5.93 13.60 5.58
C THR A 60 4.76 13.32 4.65
N ASP A 61 4.90 12.35 3.76
CA ASP A 61 3.95 12.06 2.69
C ASP A 61 3.23 10.74 2.95
N GLU A 62 2.00 10.64 2.47
CA GLU A 62 1.14 9.46 2.58
C GLU A 62 0.58 9.09 1.21
N LEU A 63 0.81 7.85 0.80
CA LEU A 63 0.18 7.26 -0.38
C LEU A 63 -1.07 6.49 0.03
N HIS A 64 -2.19 6.88 -0.56
CA HIS A 64 -3.50 6.26 -0.38
C HIS A 64 -3.86 5.45 -1.63
N LEU A 65 -4.10 4.16 -1.42
CA LEU A 65 -4.50 3.24 -2.48
C LEU A 65 -5.88 2.67 -2.15
N SER A 66 -6.73 2.57 -3.16
CA SER A 66 -7.99 1.84 -3.07
C SER A 66 -7.88 0.61 -3.96
N VAL A 67 -8.06 -0.57 -3.39
CA VAL A 67 -7.99 -1.86 -4.07
C VAL A 67 -9.35 -2.54 -3.98
N ASN A 68 -9.89 -3.02 -5.09
CA ASN A 68 -11.16 -3.75 -5.07
C ASN A 68 -10.97 -5.21 -4.63
N ASP A 69 -12.07 -5.94 -4.42
CA ASP A 69 -12.09 -7.38 -4.13
C ASP A 69 -11.29 -8.23 -5.14
N GLY A 70 -11.21 -7.78 -6.40
CA GLY A 70 -10.43 -8.44 -7.45
C GLY A 70 -8.91 -8.22 -7.37
N GLY A 71 -8.41 -7.46 -6.39
CA GLY A 71 -6.99 -7.11 -6.27
C GLY A 71 -6.53 -6.01 -7.23
N THR A 72 -7.45 -5.33 -7.90
CA THR A 72 -7.15 -4.22 -8.81
C THR A 72 -7.16 -2.90 -8.07
N ILE A 73 -6.12 -2.10 -8.27
CA ILE A 73 -6.08 -0.74 -7.75
C ILE A 73 -7.03 0.14 -8.57
N VAL A 74 -8.05 0.70 -7.91
CA VAL A 74 -9.09 1.54 -8.52
C VAL A 74 -8.85 3.02 -8.29
N SER A 75 -8.05 3.40 -7.30
CA SER A 75 -7.69 4.79 -7.03
C SER A 75 -6.33 4.89 -6.34
N ILE A 76 -5.60 5.95 -6.68
CA ILE A 76 -4.28 6.28 -6.15
C ILE A 76 -4.31 7.78 -5.84
N ALA A 77 -3.93 8.16 -4.62
CA ALA A 77 -3.81 9.55 -4.19
C ALA A 77 -2.60 9.72 -3.28
N GLU A 78 -1.86 10.81 -3.45
CA GLU A 78 -0.70 11.17 -2.63
C GLU A 78 -1.08 12.43 -1.84
N THR A 79 -0.73 12.46 -0.55
CA THR A 79 -0.95 13.61 0.34
C THR A 79 0.36 13.95 1.03
N GLY A 80 0.74 15.24 1.04
CA GLY A 80 1.93 15.76 1.72
C GLY A 80 1.66 17.11 2.38
#